data_AF-A0A840CFW9-F1
#
_entry.id   AF-A0A840CFW9-F1
#
_cell.length_a   1.000
_cell.length_b   1.000
_cell.length_c   1.000
_cell.angle_alpha   90.00
_cell.angle_beta   90.00
_cell.angle_gamma   90.00
#
_symmetry.space_group_name_H-M   'P 1'
#
loop_
_entity.id
_entity.type
_entity.pdbx_description
1 polymer ?
#
loop_
_entity_poly.entity_id
_entity_poly.type
_entity_poly.pdbx_seq_one_letter_code
_entity_poly.pdbx_strand_id
1 'polypeptide(L)'
;MFILRRITSQGLELNTCLGIEYVLVLKEVNESEFRDRVKLWGEEDLKDLYGVVCFDDGDSIMPLYKKSSYYIMTGDGKTFSNISEK
;
A
#
# COMPACT_ATOMS: atom_id res chain seq x y z
N MET A 1 -10.24 -4.43 -12.17
CA MET A 1 -9.09 -5.03 -11.49
C MET A 1 -8.05 -3.96 -11.24
N PHE A 2 -7.52 -3.92 -10.03
CA PHE A 2 -6.47 -3.01 -9.59
C PHE A 2 -5.17 -3.78 -9.35
N ILE A 3 -4.05 -3.11 -9.59
CA ILE A 3 -2.70 -3.61 -9.38
C ILE A 3 -1.95 -2.56 -8.57
N LEU A 4 -1.29 -2.97 -7.50
CA LEU A 4 -0.32 -2.11 -6.81
C LEU A 4 1.03 -2.28 -7.49
N ARG A 5 1.50 -1.23 -8.15
CA ARG A 5 2.89 -1.13 -8.60
C ARG A 5 3.72 -0.50 -7.51
N ARG A 6 4.77 -1.20 -7.08
CA ARG A 6 5.82 -0.68 -6.21
C ARG A 6 7.11 -0.53 -7.00
N ILE A 7 7.74 0.63 -6.88
CA ILE A 7 9.10 0.89 -7.37
C ILE A 7 9.97 1.14 -6.15
N THR A 8 10.95 0.26 -5.89
CA THR A 8 11.86 0.43 -4.75
C THR A 8 12.88 1.55 -5.02
N SER A 9 13.58 2.01 -3.98
CA SER A 9 14.66 3.00 -4.14
C SER A 9 15.83 2.51 -5.01
N GLN A 10 15.97 1.20 -5.21
CA GLN A 10 16.94 0.59 -6.12
C GLN A 10 16.41 0.43 -7.57
N GLY A 11 15.19 0.89 -7.84
CA GLY A 11 14.55 0.79 -9.16
C GLY A 11 13.94 -0.58 -9.47
N LEU A 12 13.79 -1.47 -8.48
CA LEU A 12 13.06 -2.73 -8.68
C LEU A 12 11.57 -2.45 -8.78
N GLU A 13 10.94 -2.92 -9.85
CA GLU A 13 9.49 -2.85 -10.04
C GLU A 13 8.83 -4.17 -9.63
N LEU A 14 7.78 -4.08 -8.81
CA LEU A 14 6.90 -5.20 -8.46
C LEU A 14 5.46 -4.80 -8.71
N ASN A 15 4.66 -5.73 -9.26
CA ASN A 15 3.24 -5.55 -9.46
C ASN A 15 2.48 -6.62 -8.66
N THR A 16 1.68 -6.18 -7.70
CA THR A 16 0.82 -7.04 -6.87
C THR A 16 -0.62 -6.90 -7.35
N CYS A 17 -1.28 -8.01 -7.69
CA CYS A 17 -2.71 -8.00 -8.00
C CYS A 17 -3.50 -7.71 -6.73
N LEU A 18 -4.36 -6.68 -6.75
CA LEU A 18 -5.24 -6.33 -5.63
C LEU A 18 -6.67 -6.87 -5.82
N GLY A 19 -6.99 -7.42 -6.99
CA GLY A 19 -8.35 -7.87 -7.31
C GLY A 19 -9.25 -6.74 -7.83
N ILE A 20 -10.56 -6.81 -7.56
CA ILE A 20 -11.56 -5.85 -8.07
C ILE A 20 -11.69 -4.61 -7.19
N GLU A 21 -11.29 -4.70 -5.93
CA GLU A 21 -11.38 -3.65 -4.93
C GLU A 21 -10.15 -3.69 -4.00
N TYR A 22 -9.91 -2.58 -3.31
CA TYR A 22 -8.87 -2.47 -2.29
C TYR A 22 -9.26 -1.36 -1.31
N VAL A 23 -8.72 -1.42 -0.10
CA VAL A 23 -8.85 -0.36 0.90
C VAL A 23 -7.48 0.25 1.13
N LEU A 24 -7.36 1.56 0.88
CA LEU A 24 -6.17 2.33 1.22
C LEU A 24 -6.36 2.99 2.58
N VAL A 25 -5.47 2.68 3.52
CA VAL A 25 -5.47 3.28 4.85
C VAL A 25 -4.16 4.05 5.03
N LEU A 26 -4.25 5.37 5.04
CA LEU A 26 -3.11 6.26 5.28
C LEU A 26 -3.11 6.72 6.73
N LYS A 27 -1.94 6.67 7.38
CA LYS A 27 -1.77 7.04 8.79
C LYS A 27 -2.24 8.47 9.09
N GLU A 28 -1.95 9.40 8.19
CA GLU A 28 -2.29 10.83 8.36
C GLU A 28 -3.78 11.12 8.12
N VAL A 29 -4.49 10.24 7.40
CA VAL A 29 -5.90 10.43 7.04
C VAL A 29 -6.83 9.73 8.04
N ASN A 30 -6.48 8.53 8.47
CA ASN A 30 -7.25 7.76 9.45
C ASN A 30 -6.32 6.94 10.36
N GLU A 31 -5.79 7.60 11.39
CA GLU A 31 -4.85 7.00 12.32
C GLU A 31 -5.44 5.81 13.10
N SER A 32 -6.73 5.89 13.47
CA SER A 32 -7.40 4.83 14.24
C SER A 32 -7.44 3.52 13.45
N GLU A 33 -7.98 3.57 12.23
CA GLU A 33 -8.04 2.39 11.36
C GLU A 33 -6.63 1.87 11.03
N PHE A 34 -5.67 2.78 10.80
CA PHE A 34 -4.29 2.38 10.55
C PHE A 34 -3.70 1.57 11.71
N ARG A 35 -3.85 2.06 12.95
CA ARG A 35 -3.38 1.37 14.16
C ARG A 35 -4.04 0.01 14.33
N ASP A 36 -5.33 -0.09 14.05
CA ASP A 36 -6.07 -1.35 14.15
C ASP A 36 -5.58 -2.40 13.15
N ARG A 37 -5.23 -1.98 11.92
CA ARG A 37 -4.71 -2.87 10.87
C ARG A 37 -3.32 -3.41 11.17
N VAL A 38 -2.47 -2.62 11.81
CA VAL A 38 -1.07 -2.98 12.09
C VAL A 38 -0.82 -3.41 13.54
N LYS A 39 -1.87 -3.63 14.33
CA LYS A 39 -1.78 -3.92 15.77
C LYS A 39 -0.93 -5.12 16.18
N LEU A 40 -0.67 -6.05 15.25
CA LEU A 40 0.14 -7.24 15.48
C LEU A 40 1.61 -7.08 15.02
N TRP A 41 1.97 -5.94 14.42
CA TRP A 41 3.30 -5.69 13.87
C TRP A 41 4.22 -5.08 14.93
N GLY A 42 5.52 -5.38 14.86
CA GLY A 42 6.51 -4.84 15.77
C GLY A 42 6.91 -3.40 15.43
N GLU A 43 7.56 -2.70 16.36
CA GLU A 43 8.00 -1.31 16.15
C GLU A 43 8.92 -1.16 14.92
N GLU A 44 9.78 -2.14 14.66
CA GLU A 44 10.67 -2.14 13.47
C GLU A 44 9.89 -2.27 12.16
N ASP A 45 8.78 -3.03 12.13
CA ASP A 45 7.93 -3.18 10.95
C ASP A 45 7.18 -1.88 10.62
N LEU A 46 6.91 -1.07 11.64
CA LEU A 46 6.21 0.22 11.55
C LEU A 46 7.16 1.38 11.20
N LYS A 47 8.47 1.14 11.22
CA LYS A 47 9.47 2.16 10.88
C LYS A 47 9.32 2.56 9.42
N ASP A 48 9.28 3.86 9.16
CA ASP A 48 9.09 4.44 7.83
C ASP A 48 7.76 4.03 7.13
N LEU A 49 6.82 3.41 7.85
CA LEU A 49 5.50 3.02 7.34
C LEU A 49 4.54 4.22 7.42
N TYR A 50 3.93 4.58 6.29
CA TYR A 50 2.99 5.70 6.21
C TYR A 50 1.55 5.27 5.89
N GLY A 51 1.36 4.03 5.43
CA GLY A 51 0.04 3.50 5.09
C GLY A 51 0.06 2.00 4.81
N VAL A 52 -1.12 1.44 4.58
CA VAL A 52 -1.31 0.06 4.13
C VAL A 52 -2.37 -0.01 3.04
N VAL A 53 -2.25 -1.00 2.16
CA VAL A 53 -3.30 -1.42 1.23
C VAL A 53 -3.82 -2.77 1.68
N CYS A 54 -5.10 -2.84 2.01
CA CYS A 54 -5.80 -4.08 2.30
C CYS A 54 -6.54 -4.55 1.04
N PHE A 55 -6.44 -5.83 0.72
CA PHE A 55 -7.05 -6.46 -0.45
C PHE A 55 -7.43 -7.90 -0.12
N ASP A 56 -8.07 -8.60 -1.07
CA ASP A 56 -8.65 -9.94 -0.85
C ASP A 56 -9.60 -9.94 0.38
N ASP A 57 -10.63 -9.08 0.35
CA ASP A 57 -11.61 -8.88 1.43
C ASP A 57 -11.01 -8.50 2.81
N GLY A 58 -9.75 -8.05 2.80
CA GLY A 58 -9.02 -7.63 4.00
C GLY A 58 -8.12 -8.71 4.61
N ASP A 59 -8.05 -9.90 4.00
CA ASP A 59 -7.15 -10.99 4.42
C ASP A 59 -5.69 -10.69 4.07
N SER A 60 -5.46 -9.90 3.03
CA SER A 60 -4.12 -9.49 2.59
C SER A 60 -3.84 -8.03 2.94
N ILE A 61 -2.67 -7.74 3.50
CA ILE A 61 -2.22 -6.38 3.84
C ILE A 61 -0.84 -6.14 3.21
N MET A 62 -0.72 -5.07 2.42
CA MET A 62 0.55 -4.62 1.85
C MET A 62 1.02 -3.32 2.50
N PRO A 63 2.20 -3.29 3.15
CA PRO A 63 2.75 -2.07 3.73
C PRO A 63 3.26 -1.06 2.70
N LEU A 64 3.06 0.23 2.99
CA LEU A 64 3.55 1.36 2.21
C LEU A 64 4.65 2.12 2.98
N TYR A 65 5.89 2.03 2.50
CA TYR A 65 7.07 2.62 3.14
C TYR A 65 7.60 3.85 2.40
N LYS A 66 8.07 4.88 3.12
CA LYS A 66 8.50 6.18 2.54
C LYS A 66 9.54 6.08 1.41
N LYS A 67 10.35 5.02 1.41
CA LYS A 67 11.49 4.81 0.49
C LYS A 67 11.12 4.07 -0.79
N SER A 68 9.83 3.89 -1.07
CA SER A 68 9.34 3.28 -2.29
C SER A 68 8.24 4.16 -2.89
N SER A 69 8.14 4.17 -4.20
CA SER A 69 7.00 4.78 -4.88
C SER A 69 5.92 3.74 -5.11
N TYR A 70 4.67 4.12 -4.91
CA TYR A 70 3.52 3.25 -5.00
C TYR A 70 2.46 3.86 -5.91
N TYR A 71 1.99 3.07 -6.85
CA TYR A 71 0.97 3.45 -7.82
C TYR A 71 -0.12 2.40 -7.85
N ILE A 72 -1.36 2.84 -7.76
CA ILE A 72 -2.50 2.00 -8.11
C ILE A 72 -2.67 2.10 -9.62
N MET A 73 -2.69 0.95 -10.27
CA MET A 73 -2.85 0.79 -11.70
C MET A 73 -4.17 0.08 -11.98
N THR A 74 -4.81 0.39 -13.10
CA THR A 74 -5.91 -0.41 -13.65
C THR A 74 -5.37 -1.62 -14.41
N GLY A 75 -6.19 -2.65 -14.58
CA GLY A 75 -5.81 -3.87 -15.30
C GLY A 75 -5.40 -3.67 -16.77
N ASP A 76 -5.71 -2.53 -17.38
CA ASP A 76 -5.25 -2.14 -18.72
C ASP A 76 -3.87 -1.43 -18.69
N GLY A 77 -3.22 -1.37 -17.53
CA GLY A 77 -1.86 -0.83 -17.36
C GLY A 77 -1.77 0.68 -17.16
N LYS A 78 -2.90 1.40 -17.07
CA LYS A 78 -2.90 2.85 -16.79
C LYS A 78 -2.73 3.11 -15.30
N THR A 79 -2.04 4.21 -14.95
CA THR A 79 -2.01 4.69 -13.58
C THR A 79 -3.36 5.26 -13.20
N PHE A 80 -3.99 4.65 -12.21
CA PHE A 80 -5.21 5.15 -11.58
C PHE A 80 -4.88 6.23 -10.54
N SER A 81 -3.89 5.98 -9.69
CA SER A 81 -3.48 6.91 -8.64
C SER A 81 -2.01 6.72 -8.25
N ASN A 82 -1.34 7.82 -7.90
CA ASN A 82 -0.04 7.79 -7.21
C ASN A 82 -0.30 7.99 -5.72
N ILE A 83 0.05 6.97 -4.92
CA ILE A 83 -0.17 6.93 -3.47
C ILE A 83 1.16 6.96 -2.70
N SER A 84 2.24 7.37 -3.36
CA SER A 84 3.54 7.60 -2.72
C SER A 84 3.43 8.75 -1.72
N GLU A 85 4.11 8.62 -0.58
CA GLU A 85 4.32 9.76 0.32
C GLU A 85 5.16 10.84 -0.39
N LYS A 86 4.84 12.11 -0.14
CA LYS A 86 5.51 13.28 -0.75
C LYS A 86 6.62 13.83 0.13
#